data_AF-A0A2T0WDC2-F1
#
_entry.id   AF-A0A2T0WDC2-F1
#
_cell.length_a   1.000
_cell.length_b   1.000
_cell.length_c   1.000
_cell.angle_alpha   90.00
_cell.angle_beta   90.00
_cell.angle_gamma   90.00
#
_symmetry.space_group_name_H-M   'P 1'
#
loop_
_entity.id
_entity.type
_entity.pdbx_description
1 polymer ?
#
loop_
_entity_poly.entity_id
_entity_poly.type
_entity_poly.pdbx_seq_one_letter_code
_entity_poly.pdbx_strand_id
1 'polypeptide(L)'
;MKKTRFTKAQIMGVLRQMEGGVPAEELCREHEMSSATLYKWRAKYGGMAASLISEMKAMAEENRRLKRMYADVSMQNDLLKEALGKNEAVSSAPRVGHESGGDKGHQHCAGVPSVRC
;
A
#
# COMPACT_ATOMS: atom_id res chain seq x y z
N MET A 1 -1.73 28.56 -13.13
CA MET A 1 -1.20 27.86 -14.32
C MET A 1 -1.85 28.44 -15.57
N LYS A 2 -1.07 28.72 -16.63
CA LYS A 2 -1.65 29.14 -17.92
C LYS A 2 -2.44 27.96 -18.49
N LYS A 3 -3.73 28.15 -18.79
CA LYS A 3 -4.56 27.13 -19.43
C LYS A 3 -4.06 26.96 -20.86
N THR A 4 -3.49 25.81 -21.18
CA THR A 4 -3.13 25.47 -22.55
C THR A 4 -4.39 25.04 -23.31
N ARG A 5 -4.50 25.41 -24.59
CA ARG A 5 -5.64 25.03 -25.46
C ARG A 5 -5.83 23.51 -25.54
N PHE A 6 -4.73 22.75 -25.47
CA PHE A 6 -4.72 21.29 -25.52
C PHE A 6 -4.16 20.71 -24.22
N THR A 7 -4.81 19.65 -23.75
CA THR A 7 -4.34 18.83 -22.64
C THR A 7 -3.28 17.83 -23.12
N LYS A 8 -2.43 17.35 -22.21
CA LYS A 8 -1.44 16.32 -22.55
C LYS A 8 -2.09 15.05 -23.11
N ALA A 9 -3.25 14.65 -22.58
CA ALA A 9 -3.99 13.49 -23.08
C ALA A 9 -4.46 13.68 -24.54
N GLN A 10 -5.00 14.87 -24.88
CA GLN A 10 -5.37 15.18 -26.27
C GLN A 10 -4.16 15.13 -27.21
N ILE A 11 -3.03 15.75 -26.82
CA ILE A 11 -1.79 15.72 -27.61
C ILE A 11 -1.36 14.28 -27.91
N MET A 12 -1.36 13.41 -26.89
CA MET A 12 -0.99 12.00 -27.05
C MET A 12 -1.97 11.25 -27.95
N GLY A 13 -3.27 11.54 -27.87
CA GLY A 13 -4.29 10.96 -28.73
C GLY A 13 -4.06 11.29 -30.21
N VAL A 14 -3.77 12.56 -30.52
CA VAL A 14 -3.48 13.00 -31.90
C VAL A 14 -2.22 12.34 -32.44
N LEU A 15 -1.15 12.26 -31.65
CA LEU A 15 0.09 11.61 -32.10
C LEU A 15 -0.10 10.11 -32.35
N ARG A 16 -0.92 9.43 -31.55
CA ARG A 16 -1.24 8.02 -31.77
C ARG A 16 -2.00 7.79 -33.07
N GLN A 17 -2.92 8.69 -33.43
CA GLN A 17 -3.63 8.61 -34.71
C GLN A 17 -2.68 8.81 -35.89
N MET A 18 -1.74 9.77 -35.77
CA MET A 18 -0.70 9.99 -36.77
C MET A 18 0.21 8.76 -36.94
N GLU A 19 0.61 8.11 -35.84
CA GLU A 19 1.39 6.85 -35.85
C GLU A 19 0.58 5.67 -36.41
N GLY A 20 -0.75 5.71 -36.26
CA GLY A 20 -1.69 4.76 -36.85
C GLY A 20 -1.94 4.97 -38.35
N GLY A 21 -1.31 5.97 -38.98
CA GLY A 21 -1.38 6.23 -40.42
C GLY A 21 -2.39 7.29 -40.85
N VAL A 22 -3.04 7.99 -39.91
CA VAL A 22 -3.93 9.11 -40.27
C VAL A 22 -3.10 10.28 -40.84
N PRO A 23 -3.46 10.84 -42.02
CA PRO A 23 -2.73 11.95 -42.62
C PRO A 23 -2.66 13.18 -41.70
N ALA A 24 -1.50 13.83 -41.65
CA ALA A 24 -1.27 15.01 -40.82
C ALA A 24 -2.23 16.17 -41.15
N GLU A 25 -2.62 16.33 -42.42
CA GLU A 25 -3.54 17.38 -42.87
C GLU A 25 -4.94 17.19 -42.30
N GLU A 26 -5.41 15.95 -42.20
CA GLU A 26 -6.71 15.61 -41.62
C GLU A 26 -6.73 15.94 -40.13
N LEU A 27 -5.69 15.53 -39.40
CA LEU A 27 -5.54 15.84 -37.97
C LEU A 27 -5.44 17.35 -37.70
N CYS A 28 -4.78 18.09 -38.59
CA CYS A 28 -4.71 19.55 -38.51
C CYS A 28 -6.08 20.21 -38.67
N ARG A 29 -6.89 19.70 -39.61
CA ARG A 29 -8.25 20.20 -39.86
C ARG A 29 -9.21 19.85 -38.73
N GLU A 30 -9.21 18.59 -38.29
CA GLU A 30 -10.11 18.11 -37.24
C GLU A 30 -9.88 18.81 -35.89
N HIS A 31 -8.62 19.03 -35.53
CA HIS A 31 -8.26 19.65 -34.25
C HIS A 31 -7.95 21.14 -34.35
N GLU A 32 -8.21 21.76 -35.52
CA GLU A 32 -7.95 23.18 -35.79
C GLU A 32 -6.54 23.62 -35.35
N MET A 33 -5.54 22.84 -35.75
CA MET A 33 -4.15 23.08 -35.41
C MET A 33 -3.28 23.24 -36.64
N SER A 34 -2.19 24.00 -36.49
CA SER A 34 -1.18 24.07 -37.53
C SER A 34 -0.36 22.77 -37.60
N SER A 35 0.08 22.40 -38.79
CA SER A 35 1.03 21.30 -39.00
C SER A 35 2.31 21.50 -38.19
N ALA A 36 2.78 22.75 -38.06
CA ALA A 36 3.93 23.09 -37.22
C ALA A 36 3.74 22.70 -35.75
N THR A 37 2.53 22.83 -35.20
CA THR A 37 2.20 22.40 -33.84
C THR A 37 2.28 20.87 -33.72
N LEU A 38 1.70 20.16 -34.68
CA LEU A 38 1.70 18.69 -34.71
C LEU A 38 3.13 18.12 -34.74
N TYR A 39 3.99 18.65 -35.61
CA TYR A 39 5.38 18.21 -35.68
C TYR A 39 6.20 18.60 -34.45
N LYS A 40 5.95 19.76 -33.82
CA LYS A 40 6.56 20.10 -32.52
C LYS A 40 6.15 19.11 -31.43
N TRP A 41 4.89 18.69 -31.40
CA TRP A 41 4.43 17.68 -30.46
C TRP A 41 5.07 16.33 -30.75
N ARG A 42 5.18 15.93 -32.01
CA ARG A 42 5.86 14.69 -32.40
C ARG A 42 7.32 14.68 -31.93
N ALA A 43 8.05 15.77 -32.10
CA ALA A 43 9.42 15.89 -31.62
C ALA A 43 9.53 15.82 -30.08
N LYS A 44 8.56 16.40 -29.37
CA LYS A 44 8.57 16.46 -27.90
C LYS A 44 8.01 15.21 -27.20
N TYR A 45 7.05 14.55 -27.81
CA TYR A 45 6.23 13.51 -27.19
C TYR A 45 6.18 12.20 -27.99
N GLY A 46 6.72 12.14 -29.21
CA GLY A 46 6.65 10.94 -30.06
C GLY A 46 7.31 9.70 -29.42
N GLY A 47 8.39 9.87 -28.65
CA GLY A 47 8.98 8.77 -27.86
C GLY A 47 8.27 8.49 -26.53
N MET A 48 7.46 9.43 -26.04
CA MET A 48 6.78 9.34 -24.75
C MET A 48 5.60 8.38 -24.78
N ALA A 49 4.93 8.22 -25.94
CA ALA A 49 3.79 7.32 -26.07
C ALA A 49 4.17 5.85 -25.79
N ALA A 50 5.28 5.39 -26.36
CA ALA A 50 5.80 4.05 -26.12
C ALA A 50 6.27 3.87 -24.65
N SER A 51 6.99 4.84 -24.09
CA SER A 51 7.45 4.80 -22.69
C SER A 51 6.28 4.74 -21.71
N LEU A 52 5.27 5.61 -21.90
CA LEU A 52 4.10 5.68 -21.02
C LEU A 52 3.27 4.39 -21.08
N ILE A 53 3.12 3.78 -22.25
CA ILE A 53 2.45 2.48 -22.40
C ILE A 53 3.25 1.38 -21.67
N SER A 54 4.57 1.39 -21.78
CA SER A 54 5.45 0.44 -21.09
C SER A 54 5.34 0.58 -19.56
N GLU A 55 5.46 1.80 -19.05
CA GLU A 55 5.30 2.11 -17.63
C GLU A 55 3.90 1.74 -17.11
N MET A 56 2.85 2.04 -17.88
CA MET A 56 1.48 1.67 -17.50
C MET A 56 1.30 0.16 -17.43
N LYS A 57 1.87 -0.61 -18.36
CA LYS A 57 1.86 -2.08 -18.33
C LYS A 57 2.64 -2.62 -17.13
N ALA A 58 3.82 -2.06 -16.85
CA ALA A 58 4.63 -2.45 -15.69
C ALA A 58 3.89 -2.18 -14.37
N MET A 59 3.25 -1.01 -14.23
CA MET A 59 2.42 -0.70 -13.06
C MET A 59 1.20 -1.61 -12.93
N ALA A 60 0.55 -1.96 -14.05
CA ALA A 60 -0.59 -2.87 -14.02
C ALA A 60 -0.18 -4.29 -13.57
N GLU A 61 0.96 -4.78 -14.05
CA GLU A 61 1.51 -6.07 -13.62
C GLU A 61 1.90 -6.06 -12.14
N GLU A 62 2.54 -4.98 -11.69
CA GLU A 62 2.90 -4.82 -10.28
C GLU A 62 1.65 -4.78 -9.38
N ASN A 63 0.60 -4.07 -9.79
CA ASN A 63 -0.67 -4.07 -9.07
C ASN A 63 -1.29 -5.47 -9.00
N ARG A 64 -1.22 -6.24 -10.11
CA ARG A 64 -1.68 -7.63 -10.15
C ARG A 64 -0.86 -8.53 -9.21
N ARG A 65 0.45 -8.33 -9.14
CA ARG A 65 1.34 -9.05 -8.22
C ARG A 65 1.02 -8.72 -6.77
N LEU A 66 0.90 -7.44 -6.45
CA LEU A 66 0.57 -6.96 -5.10
C LEU A 66 -0.78 -7.49 -4.62
N LYS A 67 -1.82 -7.47 -5.48
CA LYS A 67 -3.15 -8.02 -5.15
C LYS A 67 -3.12 -9.51 -4.84
N ARG A 68 -2.33 -10.30 -5.59
CA ARG A 68 -2.14 -11.73 -5.31
C ARG A 68 -1.50 -11.94 -3.95
N MET A 69 -0.37 -11.29 -3.69
CA MET A 69 0.32 -11.40 -2.39
C MET A 69 -0.56 -10.94 -1.22
N TYR A 70 -1.35 -9.87 -1.40
CA TYR A 70 -2.28 -9.40 -0.39
C TYR A 70 -3.34 -10.45 -0.07
N ALA A 71 -3.91 -11.10 -1.08
CA ALA A 71 -4.88 -12.17 -0.89
C ALA A 71 -4.26 -13.36 -0.12
N ASP A 72 -3.05 -13.78 -0.51
CA ASP A 72 -2.33 -14.88 0.14
C ASP A 72 -2.07 -14.59 1.63
N VAL A 73 -1.55 -13.40 1.93
CA VAL A 73 -1.26 -12.97 3.31
C VAL A 73 -2.53 -12.77 4.11
N SER A 74 -3.60 -12.24 3.51
CA SER A 74 -4.90 -12.10 4.18
C SER A 74 -5.45 -13.47 4.58
N MET A 75 -5.43 -14.43 3.66
CA MET A 75 -5.91 -15.79 3.93
C MET A 75 -5.07 -16.49 5.02
N GLN A 76 -3.75 -16.33 5.01
CA GLN A 76 -2.89 -16.82 6.08
C GLN A 76 -3.22 -16.18 7.44
N ASN A 77 -3.48 -14.87 7.47
CA ASN A 77 -3.88 -14.18 8.69
C ASN A 77 -5.22 -14.68 9.22
N ASP A 78 -6.20 -14.92 8.35
CA ASP A 78 -7.51 -15.41 8.75
C ASP A 78 -7.41 -16.84 9.33
N LEU A 79 -6.64 -17.72 8.69
CA LEU A 79 -6.35 -19.06 9.21
C LEU A 79 -5.65 -19.02 10.57
N LEU A 80 -4.68 -18.12 10.75
CA LEU A 80 -3.98 -17.96 12.04
C LEU A 80 -4.93 -17.47 13.14
N LYS A 81 -5.80 -16.50 12.84
CA LYS A 81 -6.81 -16.01 13.79
C LYS A 81 -7.80 -17.11 14.16
N GLU A 82 -8.25 -17.92 13.20
CA GLU A 82 -9.11 -19.06 13.48
C GLU A 82 -8.43 -20.12 14.37
N ALA A 83 -7.16 -20.41 14.11
CA ALA A 83 -6.39 -21.37 14.90
C ALA A 83 -6.19 -20.89 16.35
N LEU A 84 -5.91 -19.61 16.54
CA LEU A 84 -5.79 -19.01 17.87
C LEU A 84 -7.15 -18.96 18.59
N GLY A 85 -8.23 -18.59 17.91
CA GLY A 85 -9.58 -18.58 18.47
C GLY A 85 -10.09 -19.98 18.87
N LYS A 86 -9.65 -21.05 18.19
CA LYS A 86 -9.97 -22.44 18.56
C LYS A 86 -9.21 -22.91 19.81
N ASN A 87 -8.02 -22.38 20.07
CA ASN A 87 -7.25 -22.74 21.27
C ASN A 87 -7.79 -22.08 22.55
N GLU A 88 -8.38 -20.88 22.45
CA GLU A 88 -8.94 -20.19 23.62
C GLU A 88 -10.19 -20.90 24.17
N ALA A 89 -10.94 -21.60 23.32
CA ALA A 89 -12.10 -22.40 23.71
C ALA A 89 -11.74 -23.73 24.41
N VAL A 90 -10.48 -24.21 24.28
CA VAL A 90 -10.02 -25.48 24.87
C VAL A 90 -9.30 -25.25 26.21
N SER A 91 -8.76 -24.06 26.48
CA SER A 91 -7.98 -23.76 27.70
C SER A 91 -8.79 -23.18 28.88
N SER A 92 -10.09 -22.91 28.74
CA SER A 92 -10.89 -22.36 29.84
C SER A 92 -11.34 -23.44 30.84
N ALA A 93 -10.39 -23.99 31.60
CA ALA A 93 -10.69 -24.66 32.86
C ALA A 93 -11.01 -23.58 33.93
N PRO A 94 -12.00 -23.79 34.83
CA PRO A 94 -12.39 -22.78 35.80
C PRO A 94 -11.26 -22.58 36.82
N ARG A 95 -10.76 -21.34 36.94
CA ARG A 95 -9.80 -20.97 37.98
C ARG A 95 -10.51 -20.97 39.34
N VAL A 96 -10.27 -21.99 40.15
CA VAL A 96 -10.68 -22.03 41.57
C VAL A 96 -9.86 -20.98 42.32
N GLY A 97 -10.54 -19.98 42.90
CA GLY A 97 -9.92 -18.98 43.76
C GLY A 97 -9.42 -19.62 45.06
N HIS A 98 -8.13 -19.49 45.33
CA HIS A 98 -7.53 -19.90 46.59
C HIS A 98 -7.46 -18.69 47.53
N GLU A 99 -8.43 -18.59 48.43
CA GLU A 99 -8.34 -17.70 49.59
C GLU A 99 -7.46 -18.39 50.65
N SER A 100 -6.23 -17.90 50.84
CA SER A 100 -5.46 -18.25 52.04
C SER A 100 -5.53 -17.10 53.03
N GLY A 101 -6.34 -17.34 54.08
CA GLY A 101 -6.30 -16.61 55.34
C GLY A 101 -4.96 -16.79 56.07
N GLY A 102 -4.76 -15.92 57.06
CA GLY A 102 -3.46 -15.59 57.64
C GLY A 102 -2.76 -16.69 58.44
N ASP A 103 -1.47 -16.45 58.68
CA ASP A 103 -0.71 -17.11 59.73
C ASP A 103 0.12 -16.08 60.51
N LYS A 104 0.08 -16.21 61.83
CA LYS A 104 0.68 -15.32 62.81
C LYS A 104 2.04 -15.84 63.24
N GLY A 105 3.01 -14.93 63.25
CA GLY A 105 4.03 -14.87 64.31
C GLY A 105 5.23 -15.80 64.18
N HIS A 106 6.41 -15.18 64.09
CA HIS A 106 7.52 -15.62 64.95
C HIS A 106 8.48 -14.47 65.25
N GLN A 107 8.79 -14.36 66.53
CA GLN A 107 9.59 -13.34 67.18
C GLN A 107 11.03 -13.88 67.29
N HIS A 108 12.03 -13.06 66.99
CA HIS A 108 13.38 -13.31 67.49
C HIS A 108 14.08 -12.02 67.86
N CYS A 109 14.57 -12.02 69.09
CA CYS A 109 15.03 -10.90 69.88
C CYS A 109 16.57 -10.84 69.79
N ALA A 110 17.15 -9.70 69.45
CA ALA A 110 18.57 -9.45 69.65
C ALA A 110 18.74 -8.44 70.78
N GLY A 111 19.08 -8.96 71.97
CA GLY A 111 19.47 -8.16 73.13
C GLY A 111 20.92 -7.70 72.99
N VAL A 112 21.16 -6.43 73.28
CA VAL A 112 22.50 -5.90 73.56
C VAL A 112 22.60 -5.68 75.08
N PRO A 113 23.68 -6.11 75.76
CA PRO A 113 23.76 -6.07 77.22
C PRO A 113 23.99 -4.64 77.76
N SER A 114 23.33 -4.35 78.87
CA SER A 114 23.45 -3.13 79.67
C SER A 114 24.42 -3.35 80.83
N VAL A 115 25.34 -2.40 81.07
CA VAL A 115 25.78 -1.94 82.42
C VAL A 115 26.56 -0.62 82.25
N ARG A 116 26.10 0.56 82.69
CA ARG A 116 25.95 1.15 84.05
C ARG A 116 27.27 1.46 84.77
N CYS A 117 27.61 2.75 84.84
CA CYS A 117 27.72 3.59 86.05
C CYS A 117 27.59 5.05 85.64
#